data_AF-A0A3R7BXK3-F1
#
_entry.id   AF-A0A3R7BXK3-F1
#
_cell.length_a   1.000
_cell.length_b   1.000
_cell.length_c   1.000
_cell.angle_alpha   90.00
_cell.angle_beta   90.00
_cell.angle_gamma   90.00
#
_symmetry.space_group_name_H-M   'P 1'
#
loop_
_entity.id
_entity.type
_entity.pdbx_description
1 polymer ?
#
loop_
_entity_poly.entity_id
_entity_poly.type
_entity_poly.pdbx_seq_one_letter_code
_entity_poly.pdbx_strand_id
1 'polypeptide(L)'
;EILKLREDMKEGFEYLNRHISALGARWGLMAEEAFREGLRGLLEKELNLKVESWVRNDEEGVVFGYPSVVEIDLSISDDKVTLVEISSHVRPSDVLLFLRKARFFERLEGRKPDRLLMVTPYAEKEAFRTAKKYGIEIYTKV
;
A
#
# COMPACT_ATOMS: atom_id res chain seq x y z
N GLU A 1 5.68 15.94 -45.11
CA GLU A 1 6.21 14.58 -44.83
C GLU A 1 6.78 14.46 -43.42
N ILE A 2 7.79 15.24 -43.03
CA ILE A 2 8.40 15.20 -41.67
C ILE A 2 7.39 15.50 -40.54
N LEU A 3 6.47 16.45 -40.74
CA LEU A 3 5.45 16.77 -39.73
C LEU A 3 4.51 15.58 -39.46
N LYS A 4 4.07 14.89 -40.51
CA LYS A 4 3.21 13.72 -40.42
C LYS A 4 3.95 12.54 -39.75
N LEU A 5 5.21 12.30 -40.13
CA LEU A 5 6.04 11.28 -39.47
C LEU A 5 6.23 11.56 -37.97
N ARG A 6 6.41 12.82 -37.58
CA ARG A 6 6.53 13.22 -36.17
C ARG A 6 5.22 13.00 -35.41
N GLU A 7 4.08 13.26 -36.04
CA GLU A 7 2.76 13.03 -35.48
C GLU A 7 2.51 11.53 -35.28
N ASP A 8 2.72 10.72 -36.33
CA ASP A 8 2.62 9.26 -36.28
C ASP A 8 3.55 8.66 -35.20
N MET A 9 4.77 9.17 -35.06
CA MET A 9 5.69 8.76 -33.98
C MET A 9 5.15 9.10 -32.59
N LYS A 10 4.60 10.30 -32.39
CA LYS A 10 4.04 10.70 -31.08
C LYS A 10 2.87 9.79 -30.71
N GLU A 11 1.95 9.54 -31.64
CA GLU A 11 0.83 8.63 -31.42
C GLU A 11 1.31 7.21 -31.09
N GLY A 12 2.31 6.72 -31.84
CA GLY A 12 2.95 5.43 -31.57
C GLY A 12 3.57 5.34 -30.18
N PHE A 13 4.29 6.38 -29.74
CA PHE A 13 4.86 6.45 -28.40
C PHE A 13 3.81 6.54 -27.29
N GLU A 14 2.73 7.30 -27.50
CA GLU A 14 1.64 7.33 -26.53
C GLU A 14 0.95 5.97 -26.41
N TYR A 15 0.73 5.28 -27.54
CA TYR A 15 0.19 3.92 -27.55
C TYR A 15 1.09 2.95 -26.78
N LEU A 16 2.41 2.96 -27.06
CA LEU A 16 3.39 2.16 -26.32
C LEU A 16 3.40 2.50 -24.83
N ASN A 17 3.40 3.78 -24.47
CA ASN A 17 3.41 4.22 -23.08
C ASN A 17 2.18 3.72 -22.30
N ARG A 18 0.99 3.74 -22.93
CA ARG A 18 -0.23 3.16 -22.34
C ARG A 18 -0.08 1.66 -22.07
N HIS A 19 0.50 0.90 -23.01
CA HIS A 19 0.70 -0.55 -22.84
C HIS A 19 1.73 -0.87 -21.76
N ILE A 20 2.85 -0.16 -21.74
CA ILE A 20 3.89 -0.32 -20.70
C ILE A 20 3.32 0.03 -19.32
N SER A 21 2.57 1.12 -19.21
CA SER A 21 1.93 1.51 -17.95
C SER A 21 0.93 0.46 -17.46
N ALA A 22 0.12 -0.10 -18.38
CA ALA A 22 -0.83 -1.16 -18.04
C ALA A 22 -0.14 -2.45 -17.58
N LEU A 23 0.96 -2.84 -18.25
CA LEU A 23 1.78 -3.99 -17.85
C LEU A 23 2.42 -3.78 -16.48
N GLY A 24 3.00 -2.59 -16.26
CA GLY A 24 3.60 -2.22 -14.97
C GLY A 24 2.58 -2.27 -13.82
N ALA A 25 1.37 -1.75 -14.02
CA ALA A 25 0.31 -1.80 -13.02
C ALA A 25 -0.11 -3.24 -12.69
N ARG A 26 -0.31 -4.10 -13.71
CA ARG A 26 -0.66 -5.51 -13.49
C ARG A 26 0.43 -6.26 -12.75
N TRP A 27 1.69 -6.06 -13.14
CA TRP A 27 2.82 -6.68 -12.46
C TRP A 27 2.94 -6.22 -11.01
N GLY A 28 2.69 -4.94 -10.74
CA GLY A 28 2.61 -4.39 -9.39
C GLY A 28 1.60 -5.14 -8.52
N LEU A 29 0.34 -5.24 -8.99
CA LEU A 29 -0.72 -5.96 -8.27
C LEU A 29 -0.37 -7.43 -8.01
N MET A 30 0.15 -8.14 -9.02
CA MET A 30 0.55 -9.54 -8.88
C MET A 30 1.72 -9.71 -7.89
N ALA A 31 2.66 -8.77 -7.88
CA ALA A 31 3.79 -8.80 -6.94
C ALA A 31 3.34 -8.52 -5.51
N GLU A 32 2.42 -7.55 -5.32
CA GLU A 32 1.83 -7.25 -4.02
C GLU A 32 1.02 -8.44 -3.48
N GLU A 33 0.22 -9.10 -4.31
CA GLU A 33 -0.52 -10.32 -3.96
C GLU A 33 0.42 -11.47 -3.60
N ALA A 34 1.44 -11.75 -4.42
CA ALA A 34 2.42 -12.79 -4.13
C ALA A 34 3.19 -12.53 -2.82
N PHE A 35 3.51 -11.25 -2.53
CA PHE A 35 4.14 -10.87 -1.27
C PHE A 35 3.20 -11.08 -0.08
N ARG A 36 1.92 -10.70 -0.22
CA ARG A 36 0.88 -10.89 0.80
C ARG A 36 0.68 -12.38 1.13
N GLU A 37 0.54 -13.22 0.11
CA GLU A 37 0.38 -14.67 0.29
C GLU A 37 1.65 -15.33 0.83
N GLY A 38 2.84 -14.89 0.38
CA GLY A 38 4.11 -15.37 0.91
C GLY A 38 4.29 -15.07 2.39
N LEU A 39 3.98 -13.84 2.81
CA LEU A 39 4.01 -13.46 4.23
C LEU A 39 2.97 -14.22 5.05
N ARG A 40 1.73 -14.33 4.56
CA ARG A 40 0.69 -15.10 5.25
C ARG A 40 1.13 -16.55 5.46
N GLY A 41 1.58 -17.21 4.40
CA GLY A 41 2.05 -18.59 4.47
C GLY A 41 3.19 -18.80 5.47
N LEU A 42 4.17 -17.90 5.50
CA LEU A 42 5.29 -17.97 6.43
C LEU A 42 4.85 -17.74 7.89
N LEU A 43 4.12 -16.64 8.14
CA LEU A 43 3.76 -16.21 9.49
C LEU A 43 2.71 -17.12 10.13
N GLU A 44 1.74 -17.61 9.36
CA GLU A 44 0.73 -18.54 9.88
C GLU A 44 1.30 -19.93 10.12
N LYS A 45 2.08 -20.48 9.18
CA LYS A 45 2.53 -21.89 9.26
C LYS A 45 3.72 -22.08 10.19
N GLU A 46 4.69 -21.16 10.16
CA GLU A 46 5.94 -21.33 10.91
C GLU A 46 5.86 -20.68 12.31
N LEU A 47 5.09 -19.59 12.44
CA LEU A 47 5.04 -18.79 13.68
C LEU A 47 3.67 -18.81 14.37
N ASN A 48 2.66 -19.47 13.79
CA ASN A 48 1.32 -19.62 14.35
C ASN A 48 0.66 -18.26 14.71
N LEU A 49 0.98 -17.22 13.93
CA LEU A 49 0.39 -15.88 14.04
C LEU A 49 -0.88 -15.80 13.20
N LYS A 50 -1.88 -15.02 13.62
CA LYS A 50 -3.06 -14.77 12.79
C LYS A 50 -2.75 -13.66 11.79
N VAL A 51 -2.89 -13.93 10.49
CA VAL A 51 -2.59 -12.96 9.42
C VAL A 51 -3.76 -12.81 8.46
N GLU A 52 -4.48 -11.70 8.59
CA GLU A 52 -5.67 -11.44 7.77
C GLU A 52 -5.58 -10.11 7.03
N SER A 53 -6.24 -10.01 5.88
CA SER A 53 -6.55 -8.69 5.32
C SER A 53 -7.68 -8.07 6.12
N TRP A 54 -7.53 -6.81 6.52
CA TRP A 54 -8.56 -6.12 7.28
C TRP A 54 -9.34 -5.19 6.36
N VAL A 55 -10.63 -5.44 6.21
CA VAL A 55 -11.54 -4.69 5.34
C VAL A 55 -12.78 -4.28 6.11
N ARG A 56 -13.11 -2.98 6.10
CA ARG A 56 -14.31 -2.42 6.75
C ARG A 56 -14.92 -1.29 5.93
N ASN A 57 -16.23 -1.10 6.07
CA ASN A 57 -16.93 0.06 5.50
C ASN A 57 -16.83 1.25 6.46
N ASP A 58 -16.37 2.38 5.94
CA ASP A 58 -16.36 3.67 6.62
C ASP A 58 -17.54 4.51 6.08
N GLU A 59 -18.71 4.35 6.68
CA GLU A 59 -19.94 5.06 6.26
C GLU A 59 -19.89 6.56 6.59
N GLU A 60 -19.10 6.95 7.59
CA GLU A 60 -18.94 8.35 8.02
C GLU A 60 -17.91 9.10 7.16
N GLY A 61 -17.09 8.40 6.38
CA GLY A 61 -16.03 8.98 5.56
C GLY A 61 -14.86 9.53 6.38
N VAL A 62 -14.55 8.92 7.53
CA VAL A 62 -13.46 9.31 8.44
C VAL A 62 -12.09 9.27 7.77
N VAL A 63 -11.84 8.27 6.92
CA VAL A 63 -10.51 8.02 6.32
C VAL A 63 -10.29 8.83 5.05
N PHE A 64 -11.28 8.84 4.16
CA PHE A 64 -11.18 9.42 2.82
C PHE A 64 -12.01 10.70 2.61
N GLY A 65 -12.81 11.10 3.60
CA GLY A 65 -13.72 12.24 3.50
C GLY A 65 -15.07 11.92 2.82
N TYR A 66 -15.32 10.66 2.48
CA TYR A 66 -16.59 10.18 1.91
C TYR A 66 -16.79 8.68 2.23
N PRO A 67 -18.04 8.19 2.19
CA PRO A 67 -18.34 6.78 2.46
C PRO A 67 -17.56 5.83 1.54
N SER A 68 -16.75 4.94 2.10
CA SER A 68 -15.85 4.10 1.31
C SER A 68 -15.41 2.84 2.05
N VAL A 69 -14.92 1.87 1.29
CA VAL A 69 -14.27 0.68 1.84
C VAL A 69 -12.84 1.04 2.23
N VAL A 70 -12.46 0.72 3.46
CA VAL A 70 -11.11 0.86 3.98
C VAL A 70 -10.49 -0.52 4.08
N GLU A 71 -9.38 -0.73 3.37
CA GLU A 71 -8.56 -1.94 3.42
C GLU A 71 -7.20 -1.64 4.03
N ILE A 72 -6.70 -2.56 4.84
CA ILE A 72 -5.31 -2.66 5.28
C ILE A 72 -4.83 -4.04 4.83
N ASP A 73 -3.73 -4.08 4.07
CA ASP A 73 -3.32 -5.27 3.34
C ASP A 73 -3.09 -6.48 4.25
N LEU A 74 -2.44 -6.26 5.39
CA LEU A 74 -2.20 -7.26 6.42
C LEU A 74 -2.39 -6.69 7.83
N SER A 75 -3.16 -7.41 8.64
CA SER A 75 -3.22 -7.31 10.09
C SER A 75 -2.66 -8.60 10.68
N ILE A 76 -1.52 -8.49 11.37
CA ILE A 76 -0.85 -9.59 12.03
C ILE A 76 -1.15 -9.47 13.52
N SER A 77 -1.74 -10.51 14.10
CA SER A 77 -2.17 -10.48 15.49
C SER A 77 -1.84 -11.76 16.27
N ASP A 78 -1.25 -11.53 17.44
CA ASP A 78 -1.18 -12.42 18.60
C ASP A 78 -1.47 -11.57 19.86
N ASP A 79 -0.52 -11.49 20.80
CA ASP A 79 -0.45 -10.51 21.89
C ASP A 79 -0.20 -9.08 21.40
N LYS A 80 0.40 -8.90 20.21
CA LYS A 80 0.61 -7.61 19.57
C LYS A 80 -0.13 -7.52 18.24
N VAL A 81 -0.48 -6.30 17.83
CA VAL A 81 -1.07 -6.00 16.53
C VAL A 81 -0.08 -5.23 15.69
N THR A 82 0.26 -5.80 14.53
CA THR A 82 1.06 -5.11 13.51
C THR A 82 0.21 -4.93 12.27
N LEU A 83 0.07 -3.69 11.82
CA LEU A 83 -0.57 -3.37 10.54
C LEU A 83 0.50 -3.14 9.48
N VAL A 84 0.28 -3.70 8.30
CA VAL A 84 1.20 -3.57 7.16
C VAL A 84 0.43 -3.09 5.94
N GLU A 85 0.95 -2.04 5.30
CA GLU A 85 0.53 -1.58 3.98
C GLU A 85 1.64 -1.91 2.97
N ILE A 86 1.28 -2.47 1.83
CA ILE A 86 2.17 -2.80 0.72
C ILE A 86 1.83 -1.85 -0.42
N SER A 87 2.82 -1.18 -0.98
CA SER A 87 2.59 -0.25 -2.07
C SER A 87 3.76 -0.20 -3.04
N SER A 88 3.47 -0.17 -4.34
CA SER A 88 4.48 0.06 -5.38
C SER A 88 5.29 1.38 -5.24
N HIS A 89 4.79 2.38 -4.52
CA HIS A 89 5.49 3.65 -4.27
C HIS A 89 4.94 4.38 -3.04
N VAL A 90 5.79 4.97 -2.21
CA VAL A 90 5.35 5.69 -1.00
C VAL A 90 5.74 7.17 -1.01
N ARG A 91 4.73 8.03 -0.89
CA ARG A 91 4.80 9.49 -0.69
C ARG A 91 4.42 9.88 0.73
N PRO A 92 4.67 11.13 1.18
CA PRO A 92 4.16 11.63 2.45
C PRO A 92 2.65 11.49 2.62
N SER A 93 1.87 11.65 1.54
CA SER A 93 0.42 11.49 1.54
C SER A 93 -0.02 10.06 1.88
N ASP A 94 0.74 9.07 1.41
CA ASP A 94 0.41 7.66 1.59
C ASP A 94 0.69 7.23 3.03
N VAL A 95 1.76 7.75 3.62
CA VAL A 95 2.06 7.60 5.07
C VAL A 95 0.92 8.17 5.92
N LEU A 96 0.44 9.37 5.58
CA LEU A 96 -0.67 10.00 6.30
C LEU A 96 -2.00 9.27 6.09
N LEU A 97 -2.23 8.73 4.90
CA LEU A 97 -3.40 7.91 4.62
C LEU A 97 -3.36 6.63 5.45
N PHE A 98 -2.22 5.92 5.47
CA PHE A 98 -2.05 4.72 6.28
C PHE A 98 -2.24 5.02 7.77
N LEU A 99 -1.75 6.16 8.27
CA LEU A 99 -2.03 6.61 9.64
C LEU A 99 -3.53 6.80 9.90
N ARG A 100 -4.30 7.35 8.96
CA ARG A 100 -5.76 7.48 9.10
C ARG A 100 -6.43 6.11 9.12
N LYS A 101 -6.02 5.18 8.26
CA LYS A 101 -6.50 3.79 8.27
C LYS A 101 -6.23 3.12 9.62
N ALA A 102 -5.01 3.27 10.16
CA ALA A 102 -4.64 2.70 11.45
C ALA A 102 -5.48 3.25 12.63
N ARG A 103 -5.80 4.55 12.62
CA ARG A 103 -6.71 5.15 13.62
C ARG A 103 -8.15 4.67 13.48
N PHE A 104 -8.59 4.45 12.25
CA PHE A 104 -9.91 3.88 11.98
C PHE A 104 -9.99 2.43 12.47
N PHE A 105 -8.95 1.63 12.22
CA PHE A 105 -8.77 0.30 12.82
C PHE A 105 -8.86 0.37 14.35
N GLU A 106 -8.07 1.23 15.00
CA GLU A 106 -8.05 1.37 16.47
C GLU A 106 -9.43 1.74 17.03
N ARG A 107 -10.16 2.64 16.36
CA ARG A 107 -11.53 3.04 16.75
C ARG A 107 -12.51 1.87 16.67
N LEU A 108 -12.45 1.06 15.61
CA LEU A 108 -13.41 -0.03 15.38
C LEU A 108 -13.10 -1.28 16.20
N GLU A 109 -11.83 -1.66 16.27
CA GLU A 109 -11.42 -2.91 16.93
C GLU A 109 -11.12 -2.70 18.43
N GLY A 110 -11.11 -1.43 18.90
CA GLY A 110 -10.83 -1.09 20.30
C GLY A 110 -9.41 -1.44 20.75
N ARG A 111 -8.51 -1.74 19.80
CA ARG A 111 -7.15 -2.17 20.04
C ARG A 111 -6.18 -1.33 19.21
N LYS A 112 -5.23 -0.70 19.90
CA LYS A 112 -4.20 0.10 19.26
C LYS A 112 -3.14 -0.80 18.60
N PRO A 113 -2.78 -0.56 17.34
CA PRO A 113 -1.63 -1.23 16.72
C PRO A 113 -0.32 -0.91 17.46
N ASP A 114 0.47 -1.94 17.74
CA ASP A 114 1.81 -1.82 18.33
C ASP A 114 2.82 -1.29 17.31
N ARG A 115 2.66 -1.69 16.04
CA ARG A 115 3.55 -1.31 14.95
C ARG A 115 2.77 -1.04 13.66
N LEU A 116 3.27 -0.09 12.88
CA LEU A 116 2.74 0.30 11.58
C LEU A 116 3.88 0.20 10.56
N LEU A 117 3.72 -0.66 9.56
CA LEU A 117 4.74 -0.93 8.56
C LEU A 117 4.23 -0.56 7.17
N MET A 118 5.08 0.05 6.37
CA MET A 118 4.88 0.21 4.93
C MET A 118 5.98 -0.54 4.19
N VAL A 119 5.62 -1.42 3.27
CA VAL A 119 6.55 -2.18 2.42
C VAL A 119 6.44 -1.68 0.99
N THR A 120 7.54 -1.26 0.40
CA THR A 120 7.52 -0.64 -0.92
C THR A 120 8.85 -0.77 -1.67
N PRO A 121 8.89 -0.96 -2.99
CA PRO A 121 10.15 -0.95 -3.74
C PRO A 121 10.78 0.45 -3.80
N TYR A 122 10.03 1.52 -3.54
CA TYR A 122 10.56 2.88 -3.52
C TYR A 122 9.73 3.84 -2.65
N ALA A 123 10.41 4.65 -1.85
CA ALA A 123 9.80 5.69 -1.04
C ALA A 123 10.51 7.03 -1.24
N GLU A 124 9.74 8.12 -1.27
CA GLU A 124 10.30 9.47 -1.34
C GLU A 124 11.02 9.87 -0.04
N LYS A 125 12.05 10.72 -0.14
CA LYS A 125 12.83 11.18 1.03
C LYS A 125 11.95 11.82 2.11
N GLU A 126 10.94 12.59 1.72
CA GLU A 126 10.00 13.22 2.65
C GLU A 126 9.04 12.21 3.29
N ALA A 127 8.79 11.07 2.65
CA ALA A 127 7.96 10.01 3.22
C ALA A 127 8.63 9.42 4.47
N PHE A 128 9.95 9.19 4.44
CA PHE A 128 10.69 8.75 5.63
C PHE A 128 10.62 9.74 6.80
N ARG A 129 10.70 11.04 6.51
CA ARG A 129 10.55 12.09 7.55
C ARG A 129 9.16 12.06 8.18
N THR A 130 8.14 11.90 7.34
CA THR A 130 6.74 11.81 7.77
C THR A 130 6.51 10.54 8.58
N ALA A 131 7.00 9.39 8.11
CA ALA A 131 6.86 8.11 8.77
C ALA A 131 7.53 8.11 10.14
N LYS A 132 8.76 8.64 10.23
CA LYS A 132 9.48 8.81 11.51
C LYS A 132 8.69 9.67 12.51
N LYS A 133 8.04 10.75 12.04
CA LYS A 133 7.24 11.64 12.90
C LYS A 133 6.04 10.91 13.52
N TYR A 134 5.45 9.94 12.82
CA TYR A 134 4.24 9.23 13.25
C TYR A 134 4.50 7.79 13.70
N GLY A 135 5.77 7.37 13.84
CA GLY A 135 6.12 6.02 14.30
C GLY A 135 5.79 4.92 13.28
N ILE A 136 5.81 5.24 12.00
CA ILE A 136 5.61 4.30 10.89
C ILE A 136 6.98 3.87 10.37
N GLU A 137 7.15 2.57 10.18
CA GLU A 137 8.37 1.96 9.66
C GLU A 137 8.22 1.77 8.14
N ILE A 138 9.20 2.21 7.35
CA ILE A 138 9.21 1.99 5.90
C ILE A 138 10.32 0.98 5.58
N TYR A 139 9.92 -0.16 5.01
CA TYR A 139 10.80 -1.16 4.44
C TYR A 139 10.84 -0.98 2.93
N THR A 140 12.03 -0.70 2.39
CA THR A 140 12.22 -0.52 0.95
C THR A 140 13.53 -1.16 0.46
N LYS A 141 13.78 -1.11 -0.85
CA LYS A 141 15.05 -1.60 -1.41
C LYS A 141 16.22 -0.90 -0.71
N VAL A 142 17.18 -1.69 -0.25
CA VAL A 142 18.44 -1.22 0.34
C VAL A 142 19.31 -0.62 -0.75
#